data_AF-A0A4Q9HYG5-F1
#
_entry.id   AF-A0A4Q9HYG5-F1
#
_cell.length_a   1.000
_cell.length_b   1.000
_cell.length_c   1.000
_cell.angle_alpha   90.00
_cell.angle_beta   90.00
_cell.angle_gamma   90.00
#
_symmetry.space_group_name_H-M   'P 1'
#
loop_
_entity.id
_entity.type
_entity.pdbx_description
1 polymer ?
#
loop_
_entity_poly.entity_id
_entity_poly.type
_entity_poly.pdbx_seq_one_letter_code
_entity_poly.pdbx_strand_id
1 'polypeptide(L)'
;MPTAKTFSLGPIWRDSNVRSGPSLDSPVQQLFLPDGTTGHDAVGWAKGDEVVEGENPRGVIVSDIWFELATGGWCSAVNFDQETVARVLGRS
;
A
#
# COMPACT_ATOMS: atom_id res chain seq x y z
N MET A 1 24.73 9.62 -0.06
CA MET A 1 23.83 8.48 0.09
C MET A 1 23.02 8.40 -1.20
N PRO A 2 23.02 7.30 -1.96
CA PRO A 2 22.12 7.20 -3.10
C PRO A 2 20.68 7.29 -2.56
N THR A 3 19.88 8.19 -3.14
CA THR A 3 18.45 8.26 -2.86
C THR A 3 17.85 6.91 -3.24
N ALA A 4 17.24 6.21 -2.28
CA ALA A 4 16.48 5.01 -2.56
C ALA A 4 15.43 5.38 -3.63
N LYS A 5 15.34 4.58 -4.69
CA LYS A 5 14.38 4.82 -5.76
C LYS A 5 12.99 4.61 -5.16
N THR A 6 12.22 5.68 -5.06
CA THR A 6 10.82 5.61 -4.62
C THR A 6 9.90 5.32 -5.80
N PHE A 7 8.75 4.75 -5.50
CA PHE A 7 7.65 4.53 -6.44
C PHE A 7 6.41 5.22 -5.92
N SER A 8 5.77 6.04 -6.75
CA SER A 8 4.53 6.70 -6.37
C SER A 8 3.35 5.74 -6.52
N LEU A 9 2.60 5.57 -5.43
CA LEU A 9 1.41 4.73 -5.37
C LEU A 9 0.12 5.54 -5.62
N GLY A 10 0.21 6.86 -5.51
CA GLY A 10 -0.97 7.74 -5.55
C GLY A 10 -1.74 7.72 -4.23
N PRO A 11 -2.96 8.28 -4.22
CA PRO A 11 -3.79 8.31 -3.03
C PRO A 11 -4.38 6.94 -2.68
N ILE A 12 -4.64 6.74 -1.39
CA ILE A 12 -5.49 5.63 -0.94
C ILE A 12 -6.95 5.89 -1.33
N TRP A 13 -7.66 4.83 -1.72
CA TRP A 13 -9.09 4.95 -2.07
C TRP A 13 -10.02 4.59 -0.90
N ARG A 14 -9.48 3.99 0.17
CA ARG A 14 -10.19 3.62 1.39
C ARG A 14 -9.31 3.86 2.63
N ASP A 15 -9.90 3.75 3.82
CA ASP A 15 -9.17 3.81 5.07
C ASP A 15 -8.12 2.69 5.14
N SER A 16 -6.93 3.05 5.62
CA SER A 16 -5.76 2.20 5.49
C SER A 16 -4.92 2.21 6.75
N ASN A 17 -4.83 1.05 7.39
CA ASN A 17 -3.91 0.84 8.50
C ASN A 17 -2.47 0.80 7.99
N VAL A 18 -1.63 1.67 8.56
CA VAL A 18 -0.17 1.62 8.42
C VAL A 18 0.38 0.82 9.58
N ARG A 19 1.08 -0.26 9.28
CA ARG A 19 1.56 -1.22 10.27
C ARG A 19 3.07 -1.20 10.38
N SER A 20 3.58 -1.67 11.51
CA SER A 20 5.04 -1.83 11.71
C SER A 20 5.69 -2.90 10.84
N GLY A 21 4.90 -3.77 10.20
CA GLY A 21 5.36 -4.83 9.30
C GLY A 21 4.27 -5.26 8.30
N PRO A 22 4.64 -6.04 7.26
CA PRO A 22 3.74 -6.50 6.20
C PRO A 22 2.87 -7.69 6.67
N SER A 23 2.10 -7.49 7.74
CA SER A 23 1.27 -8.54 8.33
C SER A 23 0.07 -7.93 9.06
N LEU A 24 -1.06 -8.63 9.05
CA LEU A 24 -2.27 -8.24 9.77
C LEU A 24 -2.09 -8.30 11.29
N ASP A 25 -1.13 -9.10 11.78
CA ASP A 25 -0.77 -9.18 13.20
C ASP A 25 0.21 -8.09 13.63
N SER A 26 0.84 -7.40 12.67
CA SER A 26 1.76 -6.29 12.99
C SER A 26 1.00 -5.11 13.59
N PRO A 27 1.48 -4.51 14.70
CA PRO A 27 0.85 -3.35 15.33
C PRO A 27 0.56 -2.22 14.34
N VAL A 28 -0.66 -1.68 14.40
CA VAL A 28 -1.05 -0.46 13.68
C VAL A 28 -0.36 0.74 14.33
N GLN A 29 0.37 1.50 13.53
CA GLN A 29 1.08 2.71 13.95
C GLN A 29 0.30 3.98 13.60
N GLN A 30 -0.46 3.94 12.50
CA GLN A 30 -1.22 5.05 11.99
C GLN A 30 -2.42 4.57 11.16
N LEU A 31 -3.46 5.38 11.07
CA LEU A 31 -4.56 5.22 10.14
C LEU A 31 -4.53 6.37 9.14
N PHE A 32 -4.53 6.04 7.85
CA PHE A 32 -4.79 6.99 6.79
C PHE A 32 -6.24 6.92 6.35
N LEU A 33 -6.83 8.07 6.05
CA LEU A 33 -8.19 8.20 5.55
C LEU A 33 -8.15 8.71 4.11
N PRO A 34 -9.05 8.23 3.24
CA PRO A 34 -9.07 8.63 1.84
C PRO A 34 -9.55 10.07 1.72
N ASP A 35 -8.76 10.91 1.05
CA ASP A 35 -9.12 12.29 0.69
C ASP A 35 -9.10 12.53 -0.83
N GLY A 36 -8.71 11.51 -1.61
CA GLY A 36 -8.59 11.55 -3.07
C GLY A 36 -7.44 12.40 -3.61
N THR A 37 -6.58 12.95 -2.76
CA THR A 37 -5.54 13.93 -3.15
C THR A 37 -4.16 13.64 -2.57
N THR A 38 -4.06 13.14 -1.35
CA THR A 38 -2.78 12.87 -0.68
C THR A 38 -2.15 11.63 -1.29
N GLY A 39 -1.08 11.83 -2.08
CA GLY A 39 -0.30 10.74 -2.65
C GLY A 39 0.67 10.12 -1.63
N HIS A 40 0.89 8.82 -1.76
CA HIS A 40 1.89 8.08 -0.99
C HIS A 40 2.98 7.53 -1.90
N ASP A 41 4.22 7.58 -1.40
CA ASP A 41 5.37 6.97 -2.06
C ASP A 41 5.86 5.77 -1.25
N ALA A 42 6.33 4.74 -1.95
CA ALA A 42 6.96 3.56 -1.37
C ALA A 42 8.45 3.51 -1.68
N VAL A 43 9.24 3.03 -0.71
CA VAL A 43 10.67 2.74 -0.87
C VAL A 43 10.94 1.29 -1.26
N GLY A 44 9.93 0.42 -1.08
CA GLY A 44 10.02 -1.00 -1.39
C GLY A 44 8.68 -1.70 -1.23
N TRP A 45 8.67 -2.99 -1.51
CA TRP A 45 7.53 -3.86 -1.28
C TRP A 45 8.00 -5.27 -0.88
N ALA A 46 7.11 -6.00 -0.23
CA ALA A 46 7.32 -7.39 0.16
C ALA A 46 6.00 -8.16 0.08
N LYS A 47 6.12 -9.49 0.01
CA LYS A 47 4.98 -10.38 0.31
C LYS A 47 4.75 -10.42 1.82
N GLY A 48 3.49 -10.51 2.21
CA GLY A 48 3.03 -10.55 3.59
C GLY A 48 1.73 -11.33 3.73
N ASP A 49 0.94 -11.02 4.75
CA ASP A 49 -0.38 -11.63 4.91
C ASP A 49 -1.31 -11.20 3.78
N GLU A 50 -2.12 -12.14 3.29
CA GLU A 50 -3.13 -11.86 2.27
C GLU A 50 -4.24 -10.97 2.85
N VAL A 51 -4.55 -9.91 2.12
CA VAL A 51 -5.67 -9.02 2.43
C VAL A 51 -6.71 -9.16 1.34
N VAL A 52 -7.96 -9.35 1.76
CA VAL A 52 -9.14 -9.42 0.90
C VAL A 52 -9.96 -8.16 1.15
N GLU A 53 -10.16 -7.37 0.11
CA GLU A 53 -10.99 -6.16 0.14
C GLU A 53 -12.22 -6.37 -0.75
N GLY A 54 -13.39 -6.48 -0.10
CA GLY A 54 -14.63 -6.90 -0.73
C GLY A 54 -15.56 -5.76 -1.16
N GLU A 55 -15.25 -4.51 -0.78
CA GLU A 55 -16.11 -3.34 -1.00
C GLU A 55 -15.52 -2.37 -2.03
N ASN A 56 -14.43 -2.73 -2.73
CA ASN A 56 -13.92 -1.92 -3.81
C ASN A 56 -14.97 -1.81 -4.95
N PRO A 57 -15.21 -0.60 -5.51
CA PRO A 57 -16.20 -0.41 -6.58
C PRO A 57 -15.95 -1.23 -7.86
N ARG A 58 -14.73 -1.71 -8.07
CA ARG A 58 -14.34 -2.54 -9.23
C ARG A 58 -14.41 -4.06 -8.93
N GLY A 59 -14.87 -4.46 -7.75
CA GLY A 59 -15.00 -5.85 -7.33
C GLY A 59 -13.98 -6.25 -6.26
N VAL A 60 -13.94 -7.54 -5.91
CA VAL A 60 -13.05 -8.04 -4.85
C VAL A 60 -11.59 -7.92 -5.28
N ILE A 61 -10.77 -7.33 -4.42
CA ILE A 61 -9.31 -7.26 -4.58
C ILE A 61 -8.68 -8.19 -3.55
N VAL A 62 -7.75 -9.04 -4.00
CA VAL A 62 -6.97 -9.94 -3.14
C VAL A 62 -5.50 -9.68 -3.40
N SER A 63 -4.73 -9.43 -2.35
CA SER A 63 -3.29 -9.20 -2.49
C SER A 63 -2.51 -9.63 -1.26
N ASP A 64 -1.40 -10.31 -1.48
CA ASP A 64 -0.36 -10.58 -0.49
C ASP A 64 0.76 -9.53 -0.52
N ILE A 65 0.61 -8.45 -1.30
CA ILE A 65 1.63 -7.43 -1.48
C ILE A 65 1.43 -6.30 -0.48
N TRP A 66 2.55 -5.89 0.12
CA TRP A 66 2.63 -4.78 1.06
C TRP A 66 3.73 -3.82 0.62
N PHE A 67 3.44 -2.52 0.70
CA PHE A 67 4.39 -1.45 0.39
C PHE A 67 4.98 -0.86 1.66
N GLU A 68 6.30 -0.74 1.70
CA GLU A 68 7.00 0.04 2.72
C GLU A 68 6.96 1.51 2.30
N LEU A 69 6.26 2.33 3.08
CA LEU A 69 6.06 3.74 2.76
C LEU A 69 7.33 4.54 3.05
N ALA A 70 7.60 5.55 2.22
CA ALA A 70 8.72 6.47 2.43
C ALA A 70 8.59 7.27 3.75
N THR A 71 7.37 7.43 4.25
CA THR A 71 7.06 8.03 5.57
C THR A 71 7.23 7.06 6.74
N GLY A 72 7.53 5.79 6.46
CA GLY A 72 7.63 4.70 7.43
C GLY A 72 6.35 3.86 7.53
N GLY A 73 6.55 2.59 7.91
CA GLY A 73 5.49 1.61 8.06
C GLY A 73 5.06 0.96 6.74
N TRP A 74 4.12 0.02 6.86
CA TRP A 74 3.68 -0.88 5.80
C TRP A 74 2.19 -0.74 5.54
N CYS A 75 1.83 -0.72 4.27
CA CYS A 75 0.44 -0.62 3.81
C CYS A 75 0.14 -1.73 2.80
N SER A 76 -1.02 -2.37 2.91
CA SER A 76 -1.43 -3.38 1.94
C SER A 76 -1.73 -2.74 0.58
N ALA A 77 -1.34 -3.42 -0.50
CA ALA A 77 -1.55 -2.97 -1.87
C ALA A 77 -3.04 -2.81 -2.24
N VAL A 78 -3.94 -3.48 -1.53
CA VAL A 78 -5.38 -3.38 -1.79
C VAL A 78 -5.91 -1.96 -1.57
N ASN A 79 -5.22 -1.13 -0.79
CA ASN A 79 -5.66 0.24 -0.44
C ASN A 79 -5.33 1.28 -1.51
N PHE A 80 -4.60 0.91 -2.57
CA PHE A 80 -4.19 1.80 -3.66
C PHE A 80 -4.92 1.49 -4.97
N ASP A 81 -4.75 2.36 -5.97
CA ASP A 81 -5.24 2.10 -7.32
C ASP A 81 -4.51 0.90 -7.95
N GLN A 82 -5.28 -0.09 -8.41
CA GLN A 82 -4.73 -1.38 -8.86
C GLN A 82 -3.97 -1.28 -10.19
N GLU A 83 -4.30 -0.30 -11.04
CA GLU A 83 -3.51 -0.05 -12.26
C GLU A 83 -2.14 0.52 -11.92
N THR A 84 -2.07 1.39 -10.92
CA THR A 84 -0.82 1.96 -10.41
C THR A 84 0.03 0.88 -9.74
N VAL A 85 -0.57 0.04 -8.89
CA VAL A 85 0.10 -1.10 -8.27
C VAL A 85 0.71 -2.02 -9.33
N ALA A 86 -0.05 -2.40 -10.36
CA ALA A 86 0.45 -3.26 -11.44
C ALA A 86 1.65 -2.64 -12.18
N ARG A 87 1.63 -1.33 -12.43
CA ARG A 87 2.76 -0.61 -13.06
C ARG A 87 4.00 -0.58 -12.18
N VAL A 88 3.85 -0.43 -10.86
CA VAL A 88 4.97 -0.45 -9.91
C VAL A 88 5.61 -1.84 -9.87
N LEU A 89 4.79 -2.88 -9.73
CA LEU A 89 5.28 -4.27 -9.67
C LEU A 89 5.91 -4.72 -10.98
N GLY A 90 5.39 -4.28 -12.14
CA GLY A 90 5.98 -4.58 -13.45
C GLY A 90 7.30 -3.86 -13.77
N ARG A 91 7.70 -2.88 -12.95
CA ARG A 91 8.96 -2.12 -13.08
C ARG A 91 10.02 -2.51 -12.04
N SER A 92 9.65 -3.41 -11.12
CA SER A 92 10.46 -3.88 -9.98
C SER A 92 11.38 -5.01 -10.36
#